data_AF-A0A1H6FN52-F1
#
_entry.id   AF-A0A1H6FN52-F1
#
_cell.length_a   1.000
_cell.length_b   1.000
_cell.length_c   1.000
_cell.angle_alpha   90.00
_cell.angle_beta   90.00
_cell.angle_gamma   90.00
#
_symmetry.space_group_name_H-M   'P 1'
#
loop_
_entity.id
_entity.type
_entity.pdbx_description
1 polymer ?
#
loop_
_entity_poly.entity_id
_entity_poly.type
_entity_poly.pdbx_seq_one_letter_code
_entity_poly.pdbx_strand_id
1 'polypeptide(L)'
;MRAQLTMVGKETHHKAIERVAEWLELSRTQENLFINLAHELSSVPDTNLTHFDERYLQHLENNVFSDPQLLGFLERSGIDPTVIEQFETKQIPYDEVYQQWNVIEYSINELLDLTMLLKLIKQYSDQSEKGLVDSRYRLQKLVYLVNRRLVKQERAERDTAPYDHGKLEKTGFRYTYRKRKSGPYSKNLRDDTYRLYASDLIDEKLVQGESTPEITEQHTRLEISLGASGRVMMGRFSEMMADLDTDVLSEWESAINAVIEEFGPMSIEEFHNYVNDIEDVRNADDRKLLIRGRQVKYDNELWRTETTQEGLSDA
;
A
#
# COMPACT_ATOMS: atom_id res chain seq x y z
N MET A 1 38.15 -10.31 18.36
CA MET A 1 37.93 -9.37 17.25
C MET A 1 37.13 -10.12 16.17
N ARG A 2 35.79 -10.07 16.24
CA ARG A 2 34.90 -10.77 15.30
C ARG A 2 34.50 -9.78 14.21
N ALA A 3 34.79 -10.13 12.97
CA ALA A 3 34.43 -9.36 11.80
C ALA A 3 32.89 -9.30 11.67
N GLN A 4 32.35 -8.09 11.58
CA GLN A 4 31.01 -7.83 11.08
C GLN A 4 31.00 -8.17 9.58
N LEU A 5 30.48 -9.34 9.24
CA LEU A 5 30.11 -9.68 7.87
C LEU A 5 28.75 -9.04 7.59
N THR A 6 28.77 -8.15 6.61
CA THR A 6 27.70 -7.39 5.97
C THR A 6 26.45 -8.22 5.69
N MET A 7 25.30 -7.84 6.25
CA MET A 7 23.98 -8.48 6.09
C MET A 7 23.16 -7.94 4.91
N VAL A 8 23.77 -7.34 3.90
CA VAL A 8 23.05 -6.64 2.82
C VAL A 8 22.34 -7.62 1.87
N GLY A 9 22.82 -8.86 1.72
CA GLY A 9 22.22 -9.85 0.80
C GLY A 9 21.02 -10.63 1.35
N LYS A 10 20.80 -10.67 2.67
CA LYS A 10 19.69 -11.47 3.26
C LYS A 10 18.32 -10.80 3.14
N GLU A 11 18.25 -9.47 3.12
CA GLU A 11 16.98 -8.72 3.06
C GLU A 11 16.29 -8.83 1.69
N THR A 12 17.04 -8.91 0.59
CA THR A 12 16.48 -9.06 -0.76
C THR A 12 15.92 -10.46 -1.01
N HIS A 13 16.55 -11.48 -0.43
CA HIS A 13 16.09 -12.87 -0.48
C HIS A 13 14.79 -13.08 0.30
N HIS A 14 14.67 -12.41 1.44
CA HIS A 14 13.47 -12.45 2.27
C HIS A 14 12.24 -11.95 1.50
N LYS A 15 12.38 -10.81 0.80
CA LYS A 15 11.28 -10.21 0.02
C LYS A 15 10.76 -11.11 -1.10
N ALA A 16 11.63 -11.86 -1.77
CA ALA A 16 11.22 -12.74 -2.86
C ALA A 16 10.34 -13.90 -2.38
N ILE A 17 10.70 -14.46 -1.23
CA ILE A 17 9.97 -15.54 -0.56
C ILE A 17 8.67 -15.01 0.05
N GLU A 18 8.71 -13.83 0.68
CA GLU A 18 7.52 -13.14 1.20
C GLU A 18 6.45 -12.95 0.12
N ARG A 19 6.83 -12.53 -1.11
CA ARG A 19 5.84 -12.31 -2.17
C ARG A 19 5.18 -13.57 -2.68
N VAL A 20 5.89 -14.69 -2.71
CA VAL A 20 5.27 -15.97 -3.02
C VAL A 20 4.27 -16.33 -1.92
N ALA A 21 4.62 -16.12 -0.65
CA ALA A 21 3.71 -16.35 0.47
C ALA A 21 2.44 -15.48 0.41
N GLU A 22 2.58 -14.22 -0.01
CA GLU A 22 1.47 -13.30 -0.20
C GLU A 22 0.61 -13.62 -1.43
N TRP A 23 1.21 -13.99 -2.56
CA TRP A 23 0.50 -14.42 -3.76
C TRP A 23 -0.34 -15.69 -3.50
N LEU A 24 0.18 -16.57 -2.64
CA LEU A 24 -0.54 -17.75 -2.15
C LEU A 24 -1.66 -17.41 -1.13
N GLU A 25 -1.83 -16.14 -0.79
CA GLU A 25 -2.82 -15.65 0.20
C GLU A 25 -2.75 -16.39 1.56
N LEU A 26 -1.55 -16.80 1.98
CA LEU A 26 -1.35 -17.50 3.25
C LEU A 26 -1.78 -16.64 4.44
N SER A 27 -2.40 -17.24 5.45
CA SER A 27 -2.67 -16.52 6.70
C SER A 27 -1.36 -16.09 7.37
N ARG A 28 -1.36 -15.03 8.18
CA ARG A 28 -0.14 -14.52 8.84
C ARG A 28 0.67 -15.57 9.58
N THR A 29 0.02 -16.58 10.16
CA THR A 29 0.71 -17.69 10.84
C THR A 29 1.34 -18.65 9.82
N GLN A 30 0.63 -18.97 8.73
CA GLN A 30 1.14 -19.80 7.65
C GLN A 30 2.24 -19.11 6.85
N GLU A 31 2.11 -17.81 6.60
CA GLU A 31 3.09 -16.95 5.92
C GLU A 31 4.43 -16.98 6.66
N ASN A 32 4.43 -16.75 7.98
CA ASN A 32 5.65 -16.84 8.79
C ASN A 32 6.28 -18.25 8.75
N LEU A 33 5.45 -19.31 8.79
CA LEU A 33 5.93 -20.69 8.72
C LEU A 33 6.52 -21.02 7.34
N PHE A 34 5.88 -20.55 6.27
CA PHE A 34 6.33 -20.68 4.90
C PHE A 34 7.67 -19.97 4.70
N ILE A 35 7.78 -18.71 5.13
CA ILE A 35 9.00 -17.92 5.02
C ILE A 35 10.15 -18.60 5.77
N ASN A 36 9.92 -19.03 7.01
CA ASN A 36 10.94 -19.72 7.79
C ASN A 36 11.37 -21.04 7.13
N LEU A 37 10.42 -21.85 6.66
CA LEU A 37 10.72 -23.10 5.97
C LEU A 37 11.51 -22.87 4.68
N ALA A 38 11.12 -21.88 3.88
CA ALA A 38 11.83 -21.51 2.65
C ALA A 38 13.24 -20.98 2.94
N HIS A 39 13.46 -20.24 4.04
CA HIS A 39 14.79 -19.81 4.48
C HIS A 39 15.65 -20.99 4.96
N GLU A 40 15.06 -21.95 5.67
CA GLU A 40 15.73 -23.18 6.09
C GLU A 40 16.18 -23.99 4.87
N LEU A 41 15.31 -24.15 3.87
CA LEU A 41 15.62 -24.84 2.61
C LEU A 41 16.64 -24.07 1.75
N SER A 42 16.58 -22.74 1.76
CA SER A 42 17.52 -21.86 1.05
C SER A 42 18.91 -21.79 1.70
N SER A 43 19.11 -22.35 2.91
CA SER A 43 20.36 -22.22 3.67
C SER A 43 21.53 -23.08 3.18
N VAL A 44 21.38 -23.77 2.04
CA VAL A 44 22.46 -24.51 1.38
C VAL A 44 23.49 -23.51 0.80
N PRO A 45 24.79 -23.67 1.09
CA PRO A 45 25.77 -22.59 0.99
C PRO A 45 26.27 -22.41 -0.44
N ASP A 46 25.54 -21.65 -1.26
CA ASP A 46 26.16 -21.03 -2.43
C ASP A 46 26.43 -19.55 -2.14
N THR A 47 27.64 -19.28 -1.68
CA THR A 47 28.14 -17.96 -1.28
C THR A 47 28.17 -16.92 -2.40
N ASN A 48 27.71 -17.26 -3.61
CA ASN A 48 27.72 -16.40 -4.79
C ASN A 48 26.38 -15.74 -5.11
N LEU A 49 25.31 -16.06 -4.39
CA LEU A 49 24.00 -15.40 -4.54
C LEU A 49 23.98 -14.16 -3.65
N THR A 50 24.69 -13.10 -4.05
CA THR A 50 24.73 -11.83 -3.28
C THR A 50 23.68 -10.81 -3.76
N HIS A 51 22.96 -11.10 -4.85
CA HIS A 51 21.99 -10.21 -5.47
C HIS A 51 20.72 -10.96 -5.87
N PHE A 52 19.58 -10.25 -5.83
CA PHE A 52 18.33 -10.68 -6.45
C PHE A 52 18.51 -10.61 -7.98
N ASP A 53 19.04 -11.68 -8.55
CA ASP A 53 19.24 -11.86 -9.98
C ASP A 53 18.51 -13.13 -10.48
N GLU A 54 18.54 -13.35 -11.78
CA GLU A 54 17.91 -14.51 -12.43
C GLU A 54 18.42 -15.85 -11.87
N ARG A 55 19.68 -15.90 -11.40
CA ARG A 55 20.27 -17.10 -10.79
C ARG A 55 19.67 -17.38 -9.41
N TYR A 56 19.37 -16.33 -8.65
CA TYR A 56 18.68 -16.46 -7.37
C TYR A 56 17.23 -16.96 -7.55
N LEU A 57 16.49 -16.45 -8.54
CA LEU A 57 15.15 -16.95 -8.84
C LEU A 57 15.16 -18.41 -9.30
N GLN A 58 16.12 -18.78 -10.18
CA GLN A 58 16.32 -20.17 -10.58
C GLN A 58 16.69 -21.06 -9.39
N HIS A 59 17.46 -20.55 -8.42
CA HIS A 59 17.76 -21.31 -7.21
C HIS A 59 16.50 -21.57 -6.36
N LEU A 60 15.67 -20.55 -6.16
CA LEU A 60 14.40 -20.69 -5.44
C LEU A 60 13.47 -21.68 -6.14
N GLU A 61 13.30 -21.57 -7.45
CA GLU A 61 12.47 -22.46 -8.25
C GLU A 61 12.92 -23.92 -8.14
N ASN A 62 14.22 -24.16 -8.29
CA ASN A 62 14.76 -25.51 -8.44
C ASN A 62 15.00 -26.24 -7.10
N ASN A 63 15.25 -25.49 -6.02
CA ASN A 63 15.74 -26.06 -4.77
C ASN A 63 14.88 -25.73 -3.55
N VAL A 64 14.02 -24.71 -3.61
CA VAL A 64 13.22 -24.26 -2.46
C VAL A 64 11.73 -24.48 -2.71
N PHE A 65 11.20 -23.92 -3.79
CA PHE A 65 9.77 -23.98 -4.10
C PHE A 65 9.32 -25.37 -4.58
N SER A 66 10.17 -26.09 -5.30
CA SER A 66 9.89 -27.48 -5.68
C SER A 66 10.26 -28.50 -4.58
N ASP A 67 10.62 -28.07 -3.37
CA ASP A 67 11.02 -28.99 -2.30
C ASP A 67 9.80 -29.74 -1.72
N PRO A 68 9.87 -31.07 -1.53
CA PRO A 68 8.75 -31.86 -0.99
C PRO A 68 8.24 -31.40 0.37
N GLN A 69 9.09 -30.83 1.23
CA GLN A 69 8.67 -30.32 2.53
C GLN A 69 7.79 -29.07 2.40
N LEU A 70 8.16 -28.18 1.47
CA LEU A 70 7.42 -26.97 1.17
C LEU A 70 6.12 -27.30 0.43
N LEU A 71 6.15 -28.20 -0.55
CA LEU A 71 4.95 -28.71 -1.23
C LEU A 71 3.96 -29.34 -0.24
N GLY A 72 4.44 -30.22 0.64
CA GLY A 72 3.59 -30.81 1.69
C GLY A 72 3.07 -29.80 2.70
N PHE A 73 3.76 -28.66 2.90
CA PHE A 73 3.23 -27.55 3.69
C PHE A 73 2.09 -26.82 2.95
N LEU A 74 2.23 -26.59 1.64
CA LEU A 74 1.19 -25.95 0.82
C LEU A 74 -0.09 -26.79 0.77
N GLU A 75 0.03 -28.10 0.59
CA GLU A 75 -1.10 -29.04 0.65
C GLU A 75 -1.83 -28.96 2.00
N ARG A 76 -1.08 -29.02 3.12
CA ARG A 76 -1.65 -28.90 4.47
C ARG A 76 -2.25 -27.54 4.75
N SER A 77 -1.80 -26.50 4.05
CA SER A 77 -2.29 -25.14 4.19
C SER A 77 -3.56 -24.86 3.38
N GLY A 78 -4.02 -25.83 2.59
CA GLY A 78 -5.25 -25.73 1.80
C GLY A 78 -5.08 -24.92 0.52
N ILE A 79 -3.85 -24.81 -0.01
CA ILE A 79 -3.60 -24.20 -1.31
C ILE A 79 -4.18 -25.08 -2.41
N ASP A 80 -4.72 -24.45 -3.44
CA ASP A 80 -5.36 -25.15 -4.56
C ASP A 80 -4.37 -26.12 -5.25
N PRO A 81 -4.75 -27.38 -5.51
CA PRO A 81 -3.87 -28.36 -6.15
C PRO A 81 -3.30 -27.89 -7.51
N THR A 82 -4.03 -27.07 -8.27
CA THR A 82 -3.56 -26.52 -9.54
C THR A 82 -2.44 -25.50 -9.35
N VAL A 83 -2.43 -24.78 -8.22
CA VAL A 83 -1.33 -23.88 -7.85
C VAL A 83 -0.14 -24.70 -7.35
N ILE A 84 -0.37 -25.77 -6.60
CA ILE A 84 0.71 -26.67 -6.15
C ILE A 84 1.40 -27.34 -7.34
N GLU A 85 0.64 -27.76 -8.36
CA GLU A 85 1.19 -28.31 -9.61
C GLU A 85 2.15 -27.32 -10.31
N GLN A 86 1.94 -26.01 -10.19
CA GLN A 86 2.86 -25.00 -10.72
C GLN A 86 4.21 -25.01 -9.99
N PHE A 87 4.24 -25.32 -8.69
CA PHE A 87 5.49 -25.49 -7.93
C PHE A 87 6.20 -26.79 -8.31
N GLU A 88 5.44 -27.87 -8.49
CA GLU A 88 5.99 -29.18 -8.89
C GLU A 88 6.60 -29.15 -10.30
N THR A 89 5.89 -28.50 -11.23
CA THR A 89 6.28 -28.41 -12.64
C THR A 89 7.26 -27.29 -12.94
N LYS A 90 7.60 -26.46 -11.93
CA LYS A 90 8.46 -25.27 -12.09
C LYS A 90 7.90 -24.32 -13.14
N GLN A 91 6.61 -24.05 -13.01
CA GLN A 91 5.85 -23.13 -13.85
C GLN A 91 5.15 -22.09 -12.98
N ILE A 92 5.79 -21.69 -11.88
CA ILE A 92 5.32 -20.56 -11.08
C ILE A 92 5.27 -19.36 -12.03
N PRO A 93 4.12 -18.66 -12.14
CA PRO A 93 3.99 -17.55 -13.07
C PRO A 93 4.75 -16.35 -12.52
N TYR A 94 6.09 -16.35 -12.64
CA TYR A 94 6.98 -15.31 -12.12
C TYR A 94 6.56 -13.92 -12.62
N ASP A 95 6.10 -13.84 -13.87
CA ASP A 95 5.55 -12.61 -14.41
C ASP A 95 4.34 -12.13 -13.61
N GLU A 96 3.44 -12.98 -13.14
CA GLU A 96 2.28 -12.61 -12.30
C GLU A 96 2.70 -12.33 -10.84
N VAL A 97 3.52 -13.23 -10.26
CA VAL A 97 4.00 -13.17 -8.87
C VAL A 97 4.85 -11.90 -8.62
N TYR A 98 5.62 -11.48 -9.63
CA TYR A 98 6.52 -10.34 -9.55
C TYR A 98 6.11 -9.17 -10.48
N GLN A 99 4.98 -9.24 -11.21
CA GLN A 99 4.51 -8.18 -12.15
C GLN A 99 4.38 -6.83 -11.49
N GLN A 100 4.00 -6.82 -10.22
CA GLN A 100 3.84 -5.59 -9.43
C GLN A 100 5.16 -4.80 -9.31
N TRP A 101 6.31 -5.37 -9.69
CA TRP A 101 7.59 -4.67 -9.74
C TRP A 101 7.93 -4.06 -11.10
N ASN A 102 7.40 -4.57 -12.22
CA ASN A 102 7.96 -4.24 -13.55
C ASN A 102 6.95 -3.73 -14.59
N VAL A 103 5.64 -3.67 -14.31
CA VAL A 103 4.66 -3.10 -15.24
C VAL A 103 4.09 -1.80 -14.68
N ILE A 104 4.60 -0.69 -15.21
CA ILE A 104 4.06 0.66 -14.95
C ILE A 104 3.01 0.97 -16.04
N GLU A 105 1.88 0.28 -15.98
CA GLU A 105 0.69 0.68 -16.72
C GLU A 105 -0.24 1.43 -15.76
N TYR A 106 -0.41 2.73 -15.99
CA TYR A 106 -1.35 3.55 -15.24
C TYR A 106 -2.54 3.88 -16.14
N SER A 107 -3.75 3.57 -15.69
CA SER A 107 -4.96 4.17 -16.22
C SER A 107 -4.94 5.69 -16.03
N ILE A 108 -5.70 6.42 -16.84
CA ILE A 108 -5.80 7.90 -16.73
C ILE A 108 -6.23 8.34 -15.31
N ASN A 109 -7.09 7.55 -14.66
CA ASN A 109 -7.53 7.84 -13.30
C ASN A 109 -6.44 7.57 -12.26
N GLU A 110 -5.63 6.51 -12.44
CA GLU A 110 -4.45 6.28 -11.62
C GLU A 110 -3.45 7.41 -11.80
N LEU A 111 -3.18 7.85 -13.03
CA LEU A 111 -2.29 8.98 -13.27
C LEU A 111 -2.73 10.24 -12.52
N LEU A 112 -4.04 10.51 -12.48
CA LEU A 112 -4.57 11.64 -11.71
C LEU A 112 -4.35 11.45 -10.20
N ASP A 113 -4.70 10.29 -9.63
CA ASP A 113 -4.49 10.01 -8.20
C ASP A 113 -3.02 10.14 -7.81
N LEU A 114 -2.12 9.57 -8.62
CA LEU A 114 -0.68 9.60 -8.40
C LEU A 114 -0.12 11.01 -8.48
N THR A 115 -0.60 11.79 -9.45
CA THR A 115 -0.20 13.19 -9.61
C THR A 115 -0.64 14.03 -8.41
N MET A 116 -1.87 13.83 -7.93
CA MET A 116 -2.37 14.51 -6.74
C MET A 116 -1.68 14.02 -5.46
N LEU A 117 -1.23 12.77 -5.40
CA LEU A 117 -0.42 12.23 -4.30
C LEU A 117 0.97 12.88 -4.28
N LEU A 118 1.62 13.04 -5.44
CA LEU A 118 2.89 13.78 -5.57
C LEU A 118 2.72 15.25 -5.19
N LYS A 119 1.60 15.88 -5.56
CA LYS A 119 1.27 17.26 -5.16
C LYS A 119 1.10 17.38 -3.65
N LEU A 120 0.42 16.43 -3.00
CA LEU A 120 0.29 16.39 -1.53
C LEU A 120 1.67 16.28 -0.86
N ILE A 121 2.52 15.35 -1.32
CA ILE A 121 3.88 15.17 -0.77
C ILE A 121 4.69 16.46 -0.95
N LYS A 122 4.62 17.08 -2.14
CA LYS A 122 5.27 18.35 -2.42
C LYS A 122 4.81 19.47 -1.49
N GLN A 123 3.51 19.71 -1.42
CA GLN A 123 2.94 20.77 -0.60
C GLN A 123 3.23 20.54 0.88
N TYR A 124 3.18 19.29 1.34
CA TYR A 124 3.54 18.95 2.71
C TYR A 124 5.00 19.32 2.97
N SER A 125 5.90 18.94 2.06
CA SER A 125 7.31 19.29 2.16
C SER A 125 7.60 20.79 2.14
N ASP A 126 6.84 21.55 1.35
CA ASP A 126 7.03 23.00 1.21
C ASP A 126 6.45 23.77 2.41
N GLN A 127 5.36 23.29 3.03
CA GLN A 127 4.58 24.05 4.03
C GLN A 127 4.78 23.57 5.47
N SER A 128 5.05 22.28 5.71
CA SER A 128 5.24 21.78 7.07
C SER A 128 6.66 22.09 7.56
N GLU A 129 6.79 22.56 8.80
CA GLU A 129 8.09 22.83 9.44
C GLU A 129 9.02 21.60 9.48
N LYS A 130 8.46 20.39 9.37
CA LYS A 130 9.24 19.14 9.30
C LYS A 130 9.93 18.92 7.94
N GLY A 131 9.52 19.64 6.90
CA GLY A 131 10.06 19.58 5.53
C GLY A 131 9.78 18.28 4.75
N LEU A 132 9.38 17.20 5.41
CA LEU A 132 9.18 15.87 4.82
C LEU A 132 8.00 15.15 5.48
N VAL A 133 7.30 14.30 4.72
CA VAL A 133 6.27 13.44 5.32
C VAL A 133 6.97 12.42 6.19
N ASP A 134 6.71 12.48 7.49
CA ASP A 134 7.53 11.81 8.49
C ASP A 134 7.34 10.28 8.57
N SER A 135 6.37 9.70 7.88
CA SER A 135 6.12 8.26 7.91
C SER A 135 5.13 7.82 6.82
N ARG A 136 5.18 6.55 6.42
CA ARG A 136 4.11 5.90 5.64
C ARG A 136 2.79 5.91 6.40
N TYR A 137 2.85 5.76 7.72
CA TYR A 137 1.69 5.95 8.60
C TYR A 137 1.05 7.33 8.39
N ARG A 138 1.85 8.41 8.43
CA ARG A 138 1.34 9.77 8.25
C ARG A 138 0.77 9.98 6.85
N LEU A 139 1.45 9.51 5.81
CA LEU A 139 0.94 9.59 4.44
C LEU A 139 -0.45 8.93 4.32
N GLN A 140 -0.62 7.72 4.87
CA GLN A 140 -1.90 7.01 4.87
C GLN A 140 -3.04 7.83 5.48
N LYS A 141 -2.78 8.49 6.62
CA LYS A 141 -3.82 9.24 7.33
C LYS A 141 -4.05 10.63 6.73
N LEU A 142 -3.03 11.30 6.20
CA LEU A 142 -3.21 12.57 5.49
C LEU A 142 -4.13 12.37 4.28
N VAL A 143 -3.87 11.35 3.47
CA VAL A 143 -4.71 11.03 2.31
C VAL A 143 -6.14 10.64 2.73
N TYR A 144 -6.28 9.90 3.85
CA TYR A 144 -7.59 9.63 4.45
C TYR A 144 -8.34 10.92 4.84
N LEU A 145 -7.65 11.87 5.49
CA LEU A 145 -8.24 13.13 5.93
C LEU A 145 -8.65 14.00 4.74
N VAL A 146 -7.88 13.99 3.64
CA VAL A 146 -8.26 14.65 2.38
C VAL A 146 -9.56 14.04 1.86
N ASN A 147 -9.62 12.72 1.70
CA ASN A 147 -10.83 12.03 1.26
C ASN A 147 -12.01 12.30 2.19
N ARG A 148 -11.81 12.29 3.51
CA ARG A 148 -12.85 12.60 4.49
C ARG A 148 -13.38 14.02 4.34
N ARG A 149 -12.52 15.00 4.09
CA ARG A 149 -12.92 16.39 3.86
C ARG A 149 -13.78 16.49 2.61
N LEU A 150 -13.38 15.82 1.52
CA LEU A 150 -14.13 15.78 0.25
C LEU A 150 -15.47 15.05 0.37
N VAL A 151 -15.56 14.00 1.19
CA VAL A 151 -16.84 13.32 1.51
C VAL A 151 -17.80 14.25 2.24
N LYS A 152 -17.28 15.11 3.14
CA LYS A 152 -18.09 16.00 3.98
C LYS A 152 -18.49 17.32 3.33
N GLN A 153 -17.97 17.64 2.14
CA GLN A 153 -18.41 18.81 1.40
C GLN A 153 -19.76 18.53 0.72
N GLU A 154 -20.77 19.37 0.98
CA GLU A 154 -22.11 19.25 0.37
C GLU A 154 -22.06 19.37 -1.16
N ARG A 155 -22.89 18.57 -1.85
CA ARG A 155 -23.09 18.67 -3.31
C ARG A 155 -24.00 19.85 -3.65
N ALA A 156 -23.68 20.59 -4.70
CA ALA A 156 -24.61 21.53 -5.31
C ALA A 156 -25.72 20.86 -6.14
N GLU A 157 -25.55 19.58 -6.53
CA GLU A 157 -26.45 18.90 -7.48
C GLU A 157 -27.07 17.61 -6.92
N ARG A 158 -28.40 17.60 -6.86
CA ARG A 158 -29.24 16.42 -6.67
C ARG A 158 -29.43 15.72 -8.02
N ASP A 159 -28.73 14.61 -8.25
CA ASP A 159 -29.27 13.44 -8.98
C ASP A 159 -28.16 12.41 -9.23
N THR A 160 -28.24 11.27 -8.53
CA THR A 160 -28.09 9.87 -9.01
C THR A 160 -27.63 8.92 -7.88
N ALA A 161 -28.41 7.84 -7.70
CA ALA A 161 -28.11 6.57 -7.00
C ALA A 161 -27.80 6.58 -5.47
N PRO A 162 -28.08 5.48 -4.73
CA PRO A 162 -28.25 5.48 -3.26
C PRO A 162 -26.96 5.34 -2.44
N TYR A 163 -25.78 5.45 -3.05
CA TYR A 163 -24.48 5.31 -2.36
C TYR A 163 -23.87 6.71 -2.17
N ASP A 164 -24.32 7.39 -1.13
CA ASP A 164 -24.06 8.81 -0.88
C ASP A 164 -22.62 9.09 -0.40
N HIS A 165 -21.73 9.54 -1.30
CA HIS A 165 -20.33 9.88 -0.99
C HIS A 165 -19.91 11.32 -1.36
N GLY A 166 -20.85 12.28 -1.38
CA GLY A 166 -20.52 13.71 -1.51
C GLY A 166 -19.70 14.02 -2.76
N LYS A 167 -18.71 14.92 -2.67
CA LYS A 167 -17.84 15.25 -3.82
C LYS A 167 -16.81 14.17 -4.15
N LEU A 168 -16.56 13.19 -3.26
CA LEU A 168 -15.58 12.12 -3.47
C LEU A 168 -15.75 11.38 -4.81
N GLU A 169 -16.99 11.16 -5.25
CA GLU A 169 -17.27 10.47 -6.51
C GLU A 169 -16.82 11.25 -7.75
N LYS A 170 -16.74 12.58 -7.66
CA LYS A 170 -16.22 13.47 -8.72
C LYS A 170 -14.77 13.91 -8.45
N THR A 171 -14.39 14.07 -7.18
CA THR A 171 -13.17 14.73 -6.69
C THR A 171 -12.59 13.98 -5.48
N GLY A 172 -11.50 13.25 -5.65
CA GLY A 172 -10.78 12.63 -4.54
C GLY A 172 -10.13 11.30 -4.89
N PHE A 173 -9.28 10.81 -3.99
CA PHE A 173 -8.51 9.59 -4.23
C PHE A 173 -9.44 8.37 -4.27
N ARG A 174 -9.16 7.42 -5.17
CA ARG A 174 -9.88 6.14 -5.28
C ARG A 174 -9.61 5.14 -4.14
N TYR A 175 -8.85 5.55 -3.13
CA TYR A 175 -8.46 4.70 -2.02
C TYR A 175 -9.63 4.41 -1.06
N THR A 176 -9.95 3.12 -0.92
CA THR A 176 -10.91 2.64 0.08
C THR A 176 -10.20 2.40 1.42
N TYR A 177 -10.77 2.97 2.48
CA TYR A 177 -10.22 2.92 3.83
C TYR A 177 -11.04 2.01 4.74
N ARG A 178 -10.33 1.14 5.45
CA ARG A 178 -10.89 0.29 6.50
C ARG A 178 -10.20 0.56 7.82
N LYS A 179 -10.90 0.36 8.93
CA LYS A 179 -10.33 0.46 10.27
C LYS A 179 -9.29 -0.64 10.48
N ARG A 180 -8.14 -0.27 11.03
CA ARG A 180 -7.16 -1.17 11.65
C ARG A 180 -6.87 -0.69 13.07
N LYS A 181 -6.09 -1.49 13.82
CA LYS A 181 -5.53 -1.08 15.13
C LYS A 181 -4.85 0.30 15.08
N SER A 182 -4.12 0.59 14.00
CA SER A 182 -3.44 1.88 13.77
C SER A 182 -4.36 3.00 13.26
N GLY A 183 -5.67 2.77 13.13
CA GLY A 183 -6.60 3.72 12.52
C GLY A 183 -6.94 3.40 11.06
N PRO A 184 -7.35 4.39 10.25
CA PRO A 184 -7.76 4.19 8.85
C PRO A 184 -6.61 3.70 7.97
N TYR A 185 -6.84 2.68 7.15
CA TYR A 185 -5.82 2.10 6.28
C TYR A 185 -6.36 1.76 4.89
N SER A 186 -5.57 2.05 3.85
CA SER A 186 -5.83 1.66 2.47
C SER A 186 -4.68 0.80 1.90
N LYS A 187 -5.02 -0.41 1.42
CA LYS A 187 -4.09 -1.29 0.70
C LYS A 187 -3.64 -0.64 -0.61
N ASN A 188 -4.59 -0.12 -1.38
CA ASN A 188 -4.32 0.44 -2.71
C ASN A 188 -3.39 1.67 -2.62
N LEU A 189 -3.53 2.51 -1.59
CA LEU A 189 -2.60 3.62 -1.38
C LEU A 189 -1.18 3.13 -1.07
N ARG A 190 -1.04 2.06 -0.28
CA ARG A 190 0.27 1.48 0.00
C ARG A 190 0.91 0.95 -1.27
N ASP A 191 0.14 0.20 -2.06
CA ASP A 191 0.63 -0.42 -3.28
C ASP A 191 1.01 0.67 -4.33
N ASP A 192 0.23 1.75 -4.44
CA ASP A 192 0.58 2.92 -5.26
C ASP A 192 1.79 3.69 -4.74
N THR A 193 1.98 3.79 -3.43
CA THR A 193 3.20 4.37 -2.83
C THR A 193 4.43 3.55 -3.25
N TYR A 194 4.35 2.22 -3.25
CA TYR A 194 5.43 1.36 -3.75
C TYR A 194 5.71 1.55 -5.23
N ARG A 195 4.67 1.70 -6.06
CA ARG A 195 4.83 1.99 -7.50
C ARG A 195 5.53 3.33 -7.73
N LEU A 196 5.18 4.36 -6.96
CA LEU A 196 5.83 5.66 -7.03
C LEU A 196 7.30 5.61 -6.61
N TYR A 197 7.61 4.84 -5.56
CA TYR A 197 8.98 4.64 -5.10
C TYR A 197 9.82 3.90 -6.14
N ALA A 198 9.29 2.80 -6.69
CA ALA A 198 9.95 2.04 -7.76
C ALA A 198 10.20 2.88 -9.03
N SER A 199 9.39 3.90 -9.27
CA SER A 199 9.50 4.81 -10.41
C SER A 199 10.36 6.06 -10.14
N ASP A 200 11.03 6.15 -8.97
CA ASP A 200 11.78 7.35 -8.53
C ASP A 200 10.92 8.65 -8.53
N LEU A 201 9.60 8.50 -8.42
CA LEU A 201 8.67 9.62 -8.27
C LEU A 201 8.60 10.08 -6.80
N ILE A 202 8.77 9.15 -5.87
CA ILE A 202 9.01 9.45 -4.45
C ILE A 202 10.30 8.79 -4.00
N ASP A 203 10.92 9.34 -2.97
CA ASP A 203 12.05 8.75 -2.28
C ASP A 203 11.67 8.49 -0.81
N GLU A 204 12.20 7.41 -0.26
CA GLU A 204 11.95 6.98 1.11
C GLU A 204 13.28 6.80 1.83
N LYS A 205 13.55 7.71 2.78
CA LYS A 205 14.78 7.68 3.56
C LYS A 205 14.54 7.03 4.91
N LEU A 206 15.32 6.00 5.21
CA LEU A 206 15.32 5.37 6.54
C LEU A 206 15.88 6.35 7.59
N VAL A 207 15.11 6.56 8.64
CA VAL A 207 15.48 7.37 9.80
C VAL A 207 15.22 6.59 11.08
N GLN A 208 16.13 6.72 12.05
CA GLN A 208 15.93 6.19 13.40
C GLN A 208 14.93 7.07 14.15
N GLY A 209 13.92 6.48 14.77
CA GLY A 209 12.89 7.23 15.49
C GLY A 209 11.90 6.34 16.23
N GLU A 210 10.94 6.99 16.89
CA GLU A 210 9.81 6.32 17.54
C GLU A 210 9.01 5.51 16.51
N SER A 211 8.72 4.25 16.84
CA SER A 211 7.93 3.36 16.00
C SER A 211 6.54 3.92 15.77
N THR A 212 6.04 3.85 14.54
CA THR A 212 4.61 4.14 14.30
C THR A 212 3.76 2.89 14.57
N PRO A 213 2.46 3.04 14.87
CA PRO A 213 1.57 1.89 15.08
C PRO A 213 1.32 1.03 13.83
N GLU A 214 1.87 1.39 12.67
CA GLU A 214 1.72 0.65 11.42
C GLU A 214 2.71 -0.53 11.34
N ILE A 215 2.24 -1.67 10.83
CA ILE A 215 2.99 -2.94 10.84
C ILE A 215 4.34 -2.84 10.09
N THR A 216 4.45 -1.95 9.10
CA THR A 216 5.63 -1.80 8.25
C THR A 216 6.67 -0.80 8.76
N GLU A 217 6.47 -0.20 9.94
CA GLU A 217 7.35 0.83 10.54
C GLU A 217 7.62 0.56 12.03
N GLN A 218 7.51 -0.72 12.43
CA GLN A 218 7.90 -1.14 13.77
C GLN A 218 9.43 -1.06 13.85
N HIS A 219 9.95 -0.11 14.63
CA HIS A 219 11.38 0.15 14.89
C HIS A 219 12.15 0.92 13.81
N THR A 220 11.48 1.34 12.73
CA THR A 220 12.07 2.14 11.66
C THR A 220 11.07 3.17 11.14
N ARG A 221 11.54 4.38 10.83
CA ARG A 221 10.72 5.44 10.24
C ARG A 221 11.21 5.71 8.82
N LEU A 222 10.27 5.94 7.89
CA LEU A 222 10.59 6.33 6.52
C LEU A 222 10.14 7.76 6.29
N GLU A 223 11.10 8.65 6.07
CA GLU A 223 10.79 10.00 5.61
C GLU A 223 10.56 9.98 4.11
N ILE A 224 9.38 10.43 3.70
CA ILE A 224 8.93 10.41 2.31
C ILE A 224 9.11 11.82 1.73
N SER A 225 9.77 11.87 0.58
CA SER A 225 10.01 13.07 -0.20
C SER A 225 9.74 12.82 -1.68
N LEU A 226 9.75 13.85 -2.51
CA LEU A 226 9.80 13.64 -3.96
C LEU A 226 11.17 13.06 -4.36
N GLY A 227 11.15 11.99 -5.17
CA GLY A 227 12.35 11.43 -5.81
C GLY A 227 12.90 12.36 -6.90
N ALA A 228 13.99 11.97 -7.56
CA ALA A 228 14.60 12.85 -8.56
C ALA A 228 13.65 13.09 -9.74
N SER A 229 13.01 12.03 -10.24
CA SER A 229 12.02 12.10 -11.30
C SER A 229 10.75 12.84 -10.86
N GLY A 230 10.31 12.63 -9.61
CA GLY A 230 9.16 13.33 -9.04
C GLY A 230 9.37 14.84 -8.91
N ARG A 231 10.57 15.28 -8.49
CA ARG A 231 10.93 16.70 -8.43
C ARG A 231 10.91 17.36 -9.81
N VAL A 232 11.42 16.69 -10.84
CA VAL A 232 11.38 17.19 -12.23
C VAL A 232 9.94 17.28 -12.72
N MET A 233 9.13 16.24 -12.51
CA MET A 233 7.73 16.22 -12.92
C MET A 233 6.95 17.36 -12.24
N MET A 234 7.03 17.47 -10.91
CA MET A 234 6.32 18.52 -10.18
C MET A 234 6.86 19.90 -10.51
N GLY A 235 8.18 20.07 -10.68
CA GLY A 235 8.76 21.36 -11.11
C GLY A 235 8.27 21.82 -12.48
N ARG A 236 7.97 20.88 -13.40
CA ARG A 236 7.51 21.20 -14.75
C ARG A 236 6.00 21.39 -14.87
N PHE A 237 5.22 20.62 -14.11
CA PHE A 237 3.77 20.52 -14.30
C PHE A 237 2.94 21.05 -13.14
N SER A 238 3.53 21.33 -11.97
CA SER A 238 2.74 21.85 -10.83
C SER A 238 2.07 23.19 -11.12
N GLU A 239 2.78 24.10 -11.79
CA GLU A 239 2.22 25.39 -12.23
C GLU A 239 1.11 25.18 -13.27
N MET A 240 1.33 24.33 -14.27
CA MET A 240 0.30 24.00 -15.26
C MET A 240 -0.93 23.36 -14.61
N MET A 241 -0.76 22.57 -13.55
CA MET A 241 -1.87 22.01 -12.79
C MET A 241 -2.59 23.03 -11.91
N ALA A 242 -1.90 24.07 -11.43
CA ALA A 242 -2.52 25.18 -10.74
C ALA A 242 -3.35 26.04 -11.70
N ASP A 243 -2.91 26.13 -12.97
CA ASP A 243 -3.60 26.88 -14.03
C ASP A 243 -4.74 26.09 -14.69
N LEU A 244 -4.81 24.77 -14.49
CA LEU A 244 -5.92 23.92 -14.95
C LEU A 244 -7.15 24.16 -14.05
N ASP A 245 -7.83 25.27 -14.33
CA ASP A 245 -9.02 25.73 -13.59
C ASP A 245 -10.23 24.83 -13.89
N THR A 246 -10.27 23.68 -13.21
CA THR A 246 -11.45 22.83 -13.13
C THR A 246 -11.91 22.79 -11.68
N ASP A 247 -13.22 22.90 -11.46
CA ASP A 247 -13.82 22.82 -10.12
C ASP A 247 -13.35 21.57 -9.36
N VAL A 248 -13.14 20.47 -10.09
CA VAL A 248 -12.66 19.18 -9.58
C VAL A 248 -11.26 19.26 -8.97
N LEU A 249 -10.29 19.82 -9.71
CA LEU A 249 -8.91 19.92 -9.24
C LEU A 249 -8.78 20.96 -8.13
N SER A 250 -9.53 22.07 -8.25
CA SER A 250 -9.57 23.15 -7.27
C SER A 250 -10.07 22.67 -5.90
N GLU A 251 -11.15 21.88 -5.86
CA GLU A 251 -11.69 21.33 -4.61
C GLU A 251 -10.72 20.35 -3.95
N TRP A 252 -10.03 19.53 -4.76
CA TRP A 252 -9.05 18.58 -4.26
C TRP A 252 -7.82 19.29 -3.71
N GLU A 253 -7.31 20.30 -4.42
CA GLU A 253 -6.21 21.14 -3.96
C GLU A 253 -6.57 21.90 -2.68
N SER A 254 -7.77 22.48 -2.61
CA SER A 254 -8.27 23.13 -1.39
C SER A 254 -8.31 22.16 -0.21
N ALA A 255 -8.77 20.92 -0.43
CA ALA A 255 -8.78 19.90 0.60
C ALA A 255 -7.37 19.47 1.06
N ILE A 256 -6.42 19.34 0.12
CA ILE A 256 -5.02 19.02 0.44
C ILE A 256 -4.41 20.16 1.27
N ASN A 257 -4.52 21.41 0.82
CA ASN A 257 -3.99 22.57 1.53
C ASN A 257 -4.56 22.65 2.95
N ALA A 258 -5.89 22.52 3.10
CA ALA A 258 -6.52 22.58 4.42
C ALA A 258 -6.07 21.44 5.35
N VAL A 259 -5.82 20.24 4.82
CA VAL A 259 -5.30 19.12 5.61
C VAL A 259 -3.84 19.36 6.01
N ILE A 260 -3.01 19.90 5.12
CA ILE A 260 -1.60 20.19 5.43
C ILE A 260 -1.50 21.32 6.46
N GLU A 261 -2.29 22.39 6.31
CA GLU A 261 -2.30 23.52 7.24
C GLU A 261 -2.75 23.07 8.64
N GLU A 262 -3.80 22.27 8.73
CA GLU A 262 -4.36 21.83 10.01
C GLU A 262 -3.51 20.75 10.70
N PHE A 263 -2.98 19.78 9.93
CA PHE A 263 -2.35 18.58 10.50
C PHE A 263 -0.84 18.50 10.27
N GLY A 264 -0.26 19.29 9.37
CA GLY A 264 1.19 19.35 9.13
C GLY A 264 2.02 19.67 10.38
N PRO A 265 1.62 20.66 11.21
CA PRO A 265 2.37 21.01 12.42
C PRO A 265 2.31 19.95 13.53
N MET A 266 1.29 19.07 13.55
CA MET A 266 1.09 18.13 14.66
C MET A 266 2.25 17.13 14.83
N SER A 267 2.58 16.81 16.08
CA SER A 267 3.44 15.68 16.43
C SER A 267 2.81 14.35 16.01
N ILE A 268 3.59 13.27 16.01
CA ILE A 268 3.09 11.93 15.64
C ILE A 268 1.98 11.49 16.61
N GLU A 269 2.17 11.72 17.91
CA GLU A 269 1.20 11.35 18.95
C GLU A 269 -0.10 12.15 18.85
N GLU A 270 -0.01 13.49 18.72
CA GLU A 270 -1.19 14.36 18.55
C GLU A 270 -1.99 13.96 17.30
N PHE A 271 -1.28 13.74 16.19
CA PHE A 271 -1.90 13.32 14.93
C PHE A 271 -2.54 11.93 15.03
N HIS A 272 -1.88 10.99 15.70
CA HIS A 272 -2.43 9.65 15.96
C HIS A 272 -3.69 9.70 16.80
N ASN A 273 -3.67 10.45 17.90
CA ASN A 273 -4.80 10.61 18.80
C ASN A 273 -5.98 11.25 18.06
N TYR A 274 -5.74 12.36 17.35
CA TYR A 274 -6.78 13.02 16.55
C TYR A 274 -7.46 12.06 15.58
N VAL A 275 -6.67 11.33 14.78
CA VAL A 275 -7.22 10.43 13.75
C VAL A 275 -8.04 9.30 14.36
N ASN A 276 -7.64 8.77 15.51
CA ASN A 276 -8.38 7.69 16.19
C ASN A 276 -9.57 8.19 17.00
N ASP A 277 -9.58 9.46 17.41
CA ASP A 277 -10.72 10.09 18.11
C ASP A 277 -11.83 10.57 17.18
N ILE A 278 -11.60 10.55 15.86
CA ILE A 278 -12.67 10.74 14.87
C ILE A 278 -13.79 9.73 15.16
N GLU A 279 -15.01 10.21 15.39
CA GLU A 279 -16.16 9.40 15.80
C GLU A 279 -16.35 8.13 14.95
N ASP A 280 -16.33 8.29 13.62
CA ASP A 280 -16.46 7.17 12.66
C ASP A 280 -15.33 6.14 12.79
N VAL A 281 -14.12 6.57 13.15
CA VAL A 281 -12.94 5.71 13.32
C VAL A 281 -12.97 5.02 14.67
N ARG A 282 -13.32 5.75 15.74
CA ARG A 282 -13.37 5.26 17.11
C ARG A 282 -14.45 4.20 17.29
N ASN A 283 -15.62 4.42 16.69
CA ASN A 283 -16.78 3.55 16.84
C ASN A 283 -16.79 2.37 15.85
N ALA A 284 -15.80 2.29 14.96
CA ALA A 284 -15.70 1.22 13.98
C ALA A 284 -14.92 0.01 14.50
N ASP A 285 -15.46 -1.18 14.29
CA ASP A 285 -14.76 -2.45 14.53
C ASP A 285 -13.57 -2.62 13.57
N ASP A 286 -12.63 -3.49 13.93
CA ASP A 286 -11.50 -3.83 13.06
C ASP A 286 -11.99 -4.31 11.67
N ARG A 287 -11.31 -3.87 10.61
CA ARG A 287 -11.63 -4.09 9.19
C ARG A 287 -12.94 -3.47 8.68
N LYS A 288 -13.72 -2.80 9.54
CA LYS A 288 -14.93 -2.10 9.12
C LYS A 288 -14.60 -1.00 8.12
N LEU A 289 -15.47 -0.85 7.12
CA LEU A 289 -15.35 0.20 6.11
C LEU A 289 -15.52 1.58 6.78
N LEU A 290 -14.57 2.48 6.55
CA LEU A 290 -14.61 3.85 7.04
C LEU A 290 -15.01 4.82 5.93
N ILE A 291 -14.29 4.75 4.80
CA ILE A 291 -14.58 5.54 3.60
C ILE A 291 -14.40 4.61 2.41
N ARG A 292 -15.40 4.58 1.54
CA ARG A 292 -15.27 3.93 0.23
C ARG A 292 -14.65 4.94 -0.72
N GLY A 293 -13.57 4.56 -1.40
CA GLY A 293 -12.96 5.41 -2.43
C GLY A 293 -13.89 5.60 -3.63
N ARG A 294 -13.60 6.61 -4.46
CA ARG A 294 -14.34 6.85 -5.71
C ARG A 294 -14.42 5.57 -6.55
N GLN A 295 -15.63 5.13 -6.88
CA GLN A 295 -15.88 4.03 -7.80
C GLN A 295 -15.94 4.60 -9.23
N VAL A 296 -15.00 4.25 -10.09
CA VAL A 296 -15.11 4.58 -11.52
C VAL A 296 -15.76 3.39 -12.22
N LYS A 297 -16.72 3.63 -13.13
CA LYS A 297 -17.42 2.59 -13.93
C LYS A 297 -16.50 1.60 -14.69
N TYR A 298 -15.20 1.86 -14.74
CA TYR A 298 -14.20 1.03 -15.41
C TYR A 298 -13.33 0.20 -14.45
N ASP A 299 -13.41 0.44 -13.13
CA ASP A 299 -12.73 -0.37 -12.11
C ASP A 299 -13.69 -1.50 -11.67
N ASN A 300 -13.77 -2.57 -12.47
CA ASN A 300 -14.44 -3.80 -12.06
C ASN A 300 -13.58 -4.55 -11.03
N GLU A 301 -13.56 -4.08 -9.79
CA GLU A 301 -13.29 -4.99 -8.67
C GLU A 301 -14.54 -5.85 -8.46
N LEU A 302 -14.47 -7.10 -8.90
CA LEU A 302 -15.48 -8.12 -8.63
C LEU A 302 -15.60 -8.29 -7.11
N TRP A 303 -16.63 -7.68 -6.53
CA TRP A 303 -17.03 -7.94 -5.15
C TRP A 303 -17.31 -9.43 -4.99
N ARG A 304 -16.53 -10.13 -4.15
CA ARG A 304 -17.04 -11.31 -3.44
C ARG A 304 -18.11 -10.80 -2.50
N THR A 305 -19.36 -10.82 -2.95
CA THR A 305 -20.53 -10.70 -2.08
C THR A 305 -20.48 -11.87 -1.11
N GLU A 306 -20.19 -11.58 0.16
CA GLU A 306 -20.56 -12.46 1.27
C GLU A 306 -22.10 -12.50 1.27
N THR A 307 -22.64 -13.53 0.62
CA THR A 307 -24.04 -13.91 0.79
C THR A 307 -24.17 -14.40 2.22
N THR A 308 -24.64 -13.54 3.11
CA THR A 308 -25.10 -13.96 4.43
C THR A 308 -26.33 -14.83 4.22
N GLN A 309 -26.16 -16.15 4.28
CA GLN A 309 -27.26 -17.06 4.54
C GLN A 309 -27.68 -16.92 6.01
N GLU A 310 -28.57 -15.97 6.27
CA GLU A 310 -29.54 -16.06 7.37
C GLU A 310 -30.92 -16.22 6.71
N GLY A 311 -31.82 -17.13 7.07
CA GLY A 311 -31.74 -18.36 7.84
C GLY A 311 -33.04 -19.11 7.52
N LEU A 312 -32.93 -20.42 7.28
CA LEU A 312 -34.08 -21.31 7.38
C LEU A 312 -34.27 -21.63 8.86
N SER A 313 -35.42 -21.23 9.43
CA SER A 313 -35.99 -21.83 10.63
C SER A 313 -37.46 -21.44 10.75
N ASP A 314 -38.32 -22.36 10.32
CA ASP A 314 -39.57 -22.78 10.96
C ASP A 314 -40.50 -21.73 11.58
N ALA A 315 -41.57 -21.42 10.83
CA ALA A 315 -42.96 -21.41 11.29
C ALA A 315 -43.91 -21.51 10.07
#